data_AF-I0INH4-F1
#
_entry.id   AF-I0INH4-F1
#
_cell.length_a   1.000
_cell.length_b   1.000
_cell.length_c   1.000
_cell.angle_alpha   90.00
_cell.angle_beta   90.00
_cell.angle_gamma   90.00
#
_symmetry.space_group_name_H-M   'P 1'
#
loop_
_entity.id
_entity.type
_entity.pdbx_description
1 polymer ?
#
loop_
_entity_poly.entity_id
_entity_poly.type
_entity_poly.pdbx_seq_one_letter_code
_entity_poly.pdbx_strand_id
1 'polypeptide(L)'
;MKGNDSRGYRDNLVSELSRVFPKADPRLFSAILKHPRESLFPSIPMDVLYGKERVGGFAGRPAPSVFEVSKILVESGVQRGDRVLLISPTDPYFLVILSELTLRISIFEENPGIAEELSIVLSELGLPHVKVVQDPSQLESVSEGKKIIHVNFLQKEHLLSDVYRKIPSGMLFCYVLGNGTTMERYGCF
;
A
#
# COMPACT_ATOMS: atom_id res chain seq x y z
N MET A 1 5.63 -16.72 29.96
CA MET A 1 5.90 -16.15 28.62
C MET A 1 5.87 -14.63 28.75
N LYS A 2 7.02 -13.96 28.63
CA LYS A 2 7.06 -12.49 28.57
C LYS A 2 6.44 -12.09 27.24
N GLY A 3 5.36 -11.30 27.26
CA GLY A 3 4.83 -10.71 26.04
C GLY A 3 5.95 -9.89 25.40
N ASN A 4 6.40 -10.29 24.21
CA ASN A 4 7.31 -9.47 23.43
C ASN A 4 6.57 -8.17 23.12
N ASP A 5 7.02 -7.08 23.71
CA ASP A 5 6.37 -5.79 23.57
C ASP A 5 6.61 -5.25 22.15
N SER A 6 5.67 -5.54 21.25
CA SER A 6 5.68 -5.07 19.87
C SER A 6 5.67 -3.55 19.73
N ARG A 7 5.29 -2.86 20.81
CA ARG A 7 5.29 -1.41 20.86
C ARG A 7 6.70 -0.85 20.72
N GLY A 8 7.71 -1.48 21.34
CA GLY A 8 9.09 -1.02 21.25
C GLY A 8 9.64 -1.02 19.82
N TYR A 9 9.29 -2.03 19.02
CA TYR A 9 9.67 -2.08 17.61
C TYR A 9 8.99 -0.97 16.79
N ARG A 10 7.70 -0.74 17.02
CA ARG A 10 6.93 0.32 16.37
C ARG A 10 7.44 1.72 16.74
N ASP A 11 7.71 1.96 18.02
CA ASP A 11 8.21 3.25 18.52
C ASP A 11 9.59 3.56 17.91
N ASN A 12 10.49 2.58 17.87
CA ASN A 12 11.80 2.72 17.24
C ASN A 12 11.69 3.02 15.74
N LEU A 13 10.84 2.26 15.04
CA LEU A 13 10.60 2.47 13.61
C LEU A 13 10.02 3.85 13.33
N VAL A 14 9.01 4.28 14.08
CA VAL A 14 8.40 5.62 13.92
C VAL A 14 9.41 6.72 14.23
N SER A 15 10.27 6.53 15.24
CA SER A 15 11.38 7.45 15.52
C SER A 15 12.35 7.57 14.35
N GLU A 16 12.71 6.46 13.70
CA GLU A 16 13.54 6.47 12.50
C GLU A 16 12.81 7.16 11.33
N LEU A 17 11.58 6.76 11.04
CA LEU A 17 10.79 7.30 9.94
C LEU A 17 10.53 8.80 10.08
N SER A 18 10.30 9.30 11.30
CA SER A 18 10.12 10.73 11.56
C SER A 18 11.37 11.56 11.29
N ARG A 19 12.57 10.98 11.50
CA ARG A 19 13.84 11.61 11.15
C ARG A 19 14.09 11.61 9.65
N VAL A 20 13.74 10.52 8.96
CA VAL A 20 13.91 10.37 7.51
C VAL A 20 12.89 11.20 6.72
N PHE A 21 11.64 11.26 7.21
CA PHE A 21 10.52 11.95 6.58
C PHE A 21 9.94 13.03 7.51
N PRO A 22 10.68 14.11 7.81
CA PRO A 22 10.28 15.12 8.79
C PRO A 22 9.03 15.93 8.40
N LYS A 23 8.58 15.83 7.14
CA LYS A 23 7.38 16.47 6.61
C LYS A 23 6.24 15.49 6.32
N ALA A 24 6.38 14.23 6.75
CA ALA A 24 5.32 13.24 6.60
C ALA A 24 4.06 13.65 7.35
N ASP A 25 2.91 13.21 6.86
CA ASP A 25 1.64 13.38 7.55
C ASP A 25 1.69 12.67 8.92
N PRO A 26 1.44 13.36 10.06
CA PRO A 26 1.43 12.73 11.38
C PRO A 26 0.45 11.55 11.51
N ARG A 27 -0.58 11.51 10.66
CA ARG A 27 -1.53 10.39 10.60
C ARG A 27 -0.86 9.09 10.15
N LEU A 28 0.17 9.15 9.31
CA LEU A 28 0.94 7.98 8.89
C LEU A 28 1.62 7.32 10.10
N PHE A 29 2.33 8.11 10.90
CA PHE A 29 3.01 7.60 12.09
C PHE A 29 2.02 7.11 13.13
N SER A 30 0.91 7.84 13.33
CA SER A 30 -0.16 7.42 14.23
C SER A 30 -0.78 6.10 13.79
N ALA A 31 -0.97 5.89 12.48
CA ALA A 31 -1.48 4.64 11.92
C ALA A 31 -0.51 3.47 12.18
N ILE A 32 0.80 3.68 12.00
CA ILE A 32 1.82 2.64 12.27
C ILE A 32 1.82 2.25 13.75
N LEU A 33 1.72 3.22 14.66
CA LEU A 33 1.64 2.95 16.10
C LEU A 33 0.34 2.23 16.48
N LYS A 34 -0.78 2.65 15.89
CA LYS A 34 -2.11 2.09 16.16
C LYS A 34 -2.22 0.63 15.70
N HIS A 35 -1.70 0.32 14.52
CA HIS A 35 -1.91 -0.96 13.86
C HIS A 35 -0.69 -1.87 13.97
N PRO A 36 -0.72 -2.92 14.81
CA PRO A 36 0.36 -3.89 14.90
C PRO A 36 0.47 -4.72 13.62
N ARG A 37 1.62 -4.66 12.94
CA ARG A 37 1.86 -5.46 11.72
C ARG A 37 1.87 -6.95 12.01
N GLU A 38 2.30 -7.37 13.20
CA GLU A 38 2.34 -8.77 13.63
C GLU A 38 0.96 -9.44 13.71
N SER A 39 -0.12 -8.67 13.84
CA SER A 39 -1.48 -9.22 13.79
C SER A 39 -1.85 -9.72 12.40
N LEU A 40 -1.16 -9.25 11.35
CA LEU A 40 -1.37 -9.67 9.97
C LEU A 40 -0.36 -10.75 9.52
N PHE A 41 0.74 -10.90 10.26
CA PHE A 41 1.84 -11.81 9.93
C PHE A 41 2.33 -12.56 11.20
N PRO A 42 1.47 -13.38 11.84
CA PRO A 42 1.73 -13.91 13.18
C PRO A 42 2.92 -14.89 13.25
N SER A 43 3.33 -15.47 12.13
CA SER A 43 4.46 -16.41 12.05
C SER A 43 5.81 -15.73 11.81
N ILE A 44 5.84 -14.42 11.55
CA ILE A 44 7.06 -13.70 11.19
C ILE A 44 7.67 -13.03 12.43
N PRO A 45 8.98 -13.17 12.66
CA PRO A 45 9.68 -12.47 13.72
C PRO A 45 9.56 -10.94 13.64
N MET A 46 9.55 -10.28 14.79
CA MET A 46 9.31 -8.83 14.92
C MET A 46 10.41 -7.99 14.29
N ASP A 47 11.66 -8.42 14.42
CA ASP A 47 12.83 -7.81 13.79
C ASP A 47 12.77 -7.85 12.26
N VAL A 48 12.16 -8.89 11.69
CA VAL A 48 11.86 -8.98 10.26
C VAL A 48 10.68 -8.06 9.89
N LEU A 49 9.57 -8.12 10.64
CA LEU A 49 8.35 -7.35 10.34
C LEU A 49 8.55 -5.83 10.37
N TYR A 50 9.37 -5.36 11.30
CA TYR A 50 9.67 -3.94 11.48
C TYR A 50 11.06 -3.56 10.91
N GLY A 51 11.74 -4.51 10.27
CA GLY A 51 13.02 -4.32 9.60
C GLY A 51 12.88 -3.86 8.15
N LYS A 52 13.96 -4.06 7.38
CA LYS A 52 14.05 -3.69 5.96
C LYS A 52 13.70 -4.84 5.01
N GLU A 53 13.50 -6.03 5.56
CA GLU A 53 13.19 -7.22 4.78
C GLU A 53 11.73 -7.22 4.32
N ARG A 54 11.49 -7.84 3.17
CA ARG A 54 10.14 -8.07 2.66
C ARG A 54 9.66 -9.44 3.14
N VAL A 55 8.38 -9.52 3.44
CA VAL A 55 7.72 -10.76 3.87
C VAL A 55 6.80 -11.27 2.77
N GLY A 56 6.33 -12.51 2.88
CA GLY A 56 5.27 -13.01 1.99
C GLY A 56 3.99 -12.23 2.22
N GLY A 57 3.39 -11.71 1.14
CA GLY A 57 2.11 -11.01 1.10
C GLY A 57 1.03 -11.81 0.39
N PHE A 58 0.03 -11.11 -0.15
CA PHE A 58 -1.10 -11.73 -0.85
C PHE A 58 -0.68 -12.55 -2.06
N ALA A 59 -1.33 -13.70 -2.26
CA ALA A 59 -1.12 -14.58 -3.41
C ALA A 59 0.35 -14.94 -3.67
N GLY A 60 1.16 -15.05 -2.60
CA GLY A 60 2.59 -15.36 -2.67
C GLY A 60 3.47 -14.21 -3.21
N ARG A 61 2.90 -13.02 -3.44
CA ARG A 61 3.63 -11.82 -3.85
C ARG A 61 4.36 -11.22 -2.63
N PRO A 62 5.55 -10.62 -2.78
CA PRO A 62 6.24 -10.00 -1.66
C PRO A 62 5.50 -8.74 -1.17
N ALA A 63 5.36 -8.60 0.14
CA ALA A 63 4.87 -7.41 0.80
C ALA A 63 6.04 -6.41 1.02
N PRO A 64 5.85 -5.10 0.77
CA PRO A 64 6.85 -4.09 1.05
C PRO A 64 7.15 -4.01 2.55
N SER A 65 8.39 -3.66 2.90
CA SER A 65 8.73 -3.32 4.29
C SER A 65 7.95 -2.09 4.74
N VAL A 66 7.78 -1.88 6.06
CA VAL A 66 7.06 -0.68 6.56
C VAL A 66 7.75 0.61 6.13
N PHE A 67 9.08 0.59 5.94
CA PHE A 67 9.82 1.71 5.41
C PHE A 67 9.42 2.03 3.96
N GLU A 68 9.30 1.00 3.10
CA GLU A 68 8.84 1.16 1.72
C GLU A 68 7.39 1.66 1.66
N VAL A 69 6.50 1.10 2.48
CA VAL A 69 5.11 1.59 2.64
C VAL A 69 5.11 3.09 2.97
N SER A 70 5.91 3.48 3.97
CA SER A 70 5.98 4.86 4.44
C SER A 70 6.50 5.80 3.34
N LYS A 71 7.56 5.39 2.63
CA LYS A 71 8.12 6.16 1.52
C LYS A 71 7.08 6.38 0.41
N ILE A 72 6.37 5.33 0.01
CA ILE A 72 5.29 5.39 -1.00
C ILE A 72 4.22 6.39 -0.58
N LEU A 73 3.74 6.31 0.66
CA LEU A 73 2.66 7.17 1.16
C LEU A 73 3.10 8.63 1.33
N VAL A 74 4.35 8.87 1.75
CA VAL A 74 4.93 10.22 1.85
C VAL A 74 5.04 10.87 0.46
N GLU A 75 5.55 10.14 -0.53
CA GLU A 75 5.82 10.70 -1.86
C GLU A 75 4.57 10.85 -2.72
N SER A 76 3.60 9.94 -2.56
CA SER A 76 2.27 10.12 -3.13
C SER A 76 1.51 11.29 -2.48
N GLY A 77 1.90 11.68 -1.26
CA GLY A 77 1.36 12.82 -0.52
C GLY A 77 -0.13 12.71 -0.25
N VAL A 78 -0.68 11.48 -0.15
CA VAL A 78 -2.11 11.20 0.01
C VAL A 78 -2.73 12.02 1.15
N GLN A 79 -3.89 12.61 0.87
CA GLN A 79 -4.69 13.39 1.80
C GLN A 79 -6.08 12.76 1.99
N ARG A 80 -6.79 13.15 3.06
CA ARG A 80 -8.12 12.62 3.43
C ARG A 80 -9.17 12.65 2.33
N GLY A 81 -9.11 13.65 1.46
CA GLY A 81 -10.07 13.83 0.36
C GLY A 81 -9.72 13.09 -0.93
N ASP A 82 -8.47 12.63 -1.05
CA ASP A 82 -7.93 12.03 -2.27
C ASP A 82 -8.64 10.71 -2.56
N ARG A 83 -8.96 10.47 -3.83
CA ARG A 83 -9.36 9.13 -4.28
C ARG A 83 -8.11 8.41 -4.75
N VAL A 84 -7.87 7.24 -4.19
CA VAL A 84 -6.68 6.43 -4.46
C VAL A 84 -7.08 5.18 -5.23
N LEU A 85 -6.48 5.00 -6.40
CA LEU A 85 -6.51 3.72 -7.11
C LEU A 85 -5.22 2.95 -6.80
N LEU A 86 -5.36 1.80 -6.16
CA LEU A 86 -4.29 0.82 -6.00
C LEU A 86 -4.36 -0.22 -7.12
N ILE A 87 -3.21 -0.52 -7.72
CA ILE A 87 -3.11 -1.58 -8.72
C ILE A 87 -2.25 -2.69 -8.13
N SER A 88 -2.81 -3.90 -8.13
CA SER A 88 -2.15 -5.13 -7.68
C SER A 88 -1.50 -5.05 -6.29
N PRO A 89 -2.26 -4.67 -5.23
CA PRO A 89 -1.72 -4.60 -3.88
C PRO A 89 -1.24 -5.98 -3.40
N THR A 90 -0.13 -5.99 -2.66
CA THR A 90 0.47 -7.24 -2.14
C THR A 90 0.47 -7.31 -0.63
N ASP A 91 0.10 -6.23 0.07
CA ASP A 91 0.29 -6.12 1.52
C ASP A 91 -0.98 -5.65 2.22
N PRO A 92 -1.59 -6.48 3.09
CA PRO A 92 -2.72 -6.05 3.91
C PRO A 92 -2.35 -4.88 4.83
N TYR A 93 -1.11 -4.80 5.30
CA TYR A 93 -0.69 -3.72 6.19
C TYR A 93 -0.70 -2.36 5.47
N PHE A 94 -0.24 -2.33 4.22
CA PHE A 94 -0.35 -1.15 3.37
C PHE A 94 -1.80 -0.64 3.28
N LEU A 95 -2.78 -1.54 3.09
CA LEU A 95 -4.20 -1.20 3.00
C LEU A 95 -4.73 -0.60 4.30
N VAL A 96 -4.38 -1.20 5.44
CA VAL A 96 -4.75 -0.70 6.76
C VAL A 96 -4.19 0.72 6.98
N ILE A 97 -2.91 0.93 6.69
CA ILE A 97 -2.28 2.26 6.86
C ILE A 97 -2.88 3.28 5.89
N LEU A 98 -3.11 2.92 4.62
CA LEU A 98 -3.73 3.82 3.65
C LEU A 98 -5.14 4.23 4.07
N SER A 99 -5.91 3.33 4.68
CA SER A 99 -7.28 3.60 5.15
C SER A 99 -7.36 4.65 6.25
N GLU A 100 -6.28 4.85 7.02
CA GLU A 100 -6.17 5.94 8.01
C GLU A 100 -5.87 7.29 7.34
N LEU A 101 -5.34 7.28 6.10
CA LEU A 101 -5.02 8.48 5.34
C LEU A 101 -6.20 8.94 4.47
N THR A 102 -6.93 8.02 3.83
CA THR A 102 -8.11 8.29 3.00
C THR A 102 -9.13 7.14 3.04
N LEU A 103 -10.41 7.47 2.90
CA LEU A 103 -11.52 6.51 2.83
C LEU A 103 -11.96 6.17 1.39
N ARG A 104 -11.32 6.77 0.38
CA ARG A 104 -11.74 6.64 -1.02
C ARG A 104 -10.74 5.78 -1.78
N ILE A 105 -10.70 4.49 -1.46
CA ILE A 105 -9.74 3.54 -2.02
C ILE A 105 -10.46 2.57 -2.96
N SER A 106 -9.94 2.45 -4.18
CA SER A 106 -10.30 1.40 -5.13
C SER A 106 -9.06 0.55 -5.41
N ILE A 107 -9.25 -0.75 -5.61
CA ILE A 107 -8.21 -1.70 -5.99
C ILE A 107 -8.56 -2.25 -7.37
N PHE A 108 -7.60 -2.25 -8.28
CA PHE A 108 -7.66 -2.98 -9.54
C PHE A 108 -6.79 -4.24 -9.44
N GLU A 109 -7.39 -5.41 -9.65
CA GLU A 109 -6.71 -6.70 -9.72
C GLU A 109 -7.29 -7.50 -10.89
N GLU A 110 -6.45 -7.85 -11.86
CA GLU A 110 -6.86 -8.57 -13.06
C GLU A 110 -7.12 -10.05 -12.81
N ASN A 111 -6.44 -10.65 -11.82
CA ASN A 111 -6.60 -12.06 -11.51
C ASN A 111 -7.86 -12.28 -10.63
N PRO A 112 -8.85 -13.07 -11.09
CA PRO A 112 -10.09 -13.28 -10.35
C PRO A 112 -9.92 -13.97 -9.00
N GLY A 113 -9.01 -14.94 -8.90
CA GLY A 113 -8.75 -15.62 -7.64
C GLY A 113 -8.16 -14.67 -6.60
N ILE A 114 -7.24 -13.80 -7.03
CA ILE A 114 -6.63 -12.79 -6.14
C ILE A 114 -7.64 -11.70 -5.78
N ALA A 115 -8.49 -11.28 -6.71
CA ALA A 115 -9.53 -10.29 -6.45
C ALA A 115 -10.57 -10.78 -5.42
N GLU A 116 -10.95 -12.06 -5.49
CA GLU A 116 -11.83 -12.70 -4.50
C GLU A 116 -11.16 -12.79 -3.13
N GLU A 117 -9.92 -13.27 -3.06
CA GLU A 117 -9.12 -13.33 -1.82
C GLU A 117 -8.99 -11.94 -1.18
N LEU A 118 -8.66 -10.91 -1.97
CA LEU A 118 -8.58 -9.53 -1.51
C LEU A 118 -9.90 -9.05 -0.92
N SER A 119 -11.03 -9.36 -1.55
CA SER A 119 -12.35 -8.94 -1.07
C SER A 119 -12.69 -9.57 0.29
N ILE A 120 -12.35 -10.84 0.49
CA ILE A 120 -12.50 -11.53 1.78
C ILE A 120 -11.65 -10.86 2.85
N VAL A 121 -10.36 -10.65 2.57
CA VAL A 121 -9.43 -10.05 3.54
C VAL A 121 -9.83 -8.62 3.88
N LEU A 122 -10.26 -7.81 2.92
CA LEU A 122 -10.75 -6.46 3.19
C LEU A 122 -11.96 -6.46 4.14
N SER A 123 -12.85 -7.44 4.00
CA SER A 123 -13.98 -7.62 4.94
C SER A 123 -13.48 -7.96 6.35
N GLU A 124 -12.55 -8.91 6.47
CA GLU A 124 -11.95 -9.32 7.74
C GLU A 124 -11.17 -8.19 8.44
N LEU A 125 -10.51 -7.33 7.66
CA LEU A 125 -9.81 -6.14 8.14
C LEU A 125 -10.76 -5.00 8.54
N GLY A 126 -12.08 -5.15 8.36
CA GLY A 126 -13.05 -4.09 8.63
C GLY A 126 -12.94 -2.92 7.65
N LEU A 127 -12.52 -3.18 6.41
CA LEU A 127 -12.37 -2.22 5.32
C LEU A 127 -13.43 -2.41 4.20
N PRO A 128 -14.75 -2.50 4.50
CA PRO A 128 -15.78 -2.79 3.51
C PRO A 128 -16.00 -1.65 2.50
N HIS A 129 -15.43 -0.47 2.77
CA HIS A 129 -15.50 0.69 1.88
C HIS A 129 -14.49 0.63 0.73
N VAL A 130 -13.53 -0.29 0.79
CA VAL A 130 -12.53 -0.49 -0.27
C VAL A 130 -13.13 -1.38 -1.36
N LYS A 131 -13.20 -0.85 -2.59
CA LYS A 131 -13.79 -1.57 -3.72
C LYS A 131 -12.71 -2.28 -4.53
N VAL A 132 -12.84 -3.60 -4.72
CA VAL A 132 -12.03 -4.36 -5.68
C VAL A 132 -12.75 -4.37 -7.04
N VAL A 133 -12.05 -4.03 -8.10
CA VAL A 133 -12.53 -4.07 -9.49
C VAL A 133 -11.60 -4.88 -10.37
N GLN A 134 -12.16 -5.51 -11.38
CA GLN A 134 -11.43 -6.38 -12.31
C GLN A 134 -11.46 -5.87 -13.75
N ASP A 135 -12.41 -4.98 -14.06
CA ASP A 135 -12.48 -4.31 -15.36
C ASP A 135 -12.04 -2.84 -15.18
N PRO A 136 -11.03 -2.37 -15.94
CA PRO A 136 -10.65 -0.96 -15.93
C PRO A 136 -11.82 0.00 -16.23
N SER A 137 -12.86 -0.44 -16.94
CA SER A 137 -14.06 0.36 -17.20
C SER A 137 -14.87 0.67 -15.94
N GLN A 138 -14.71 -0.13 -14.88
CA GLN A 138 -15.35 0.06 -13.58
C GLN A 138 -14.60 1.05 -12.68
N LEU A 139 -13.43 1.51 -13.11
CA LEU A 139 -12.74 2.62 -12.50
C LEU A 139 -13.56 3.88 -12.81
N GLU A 140 -14.10 4.51 -11.77
CA GLU A 140 -14.84 5.77 -11.93
C GLU A 140 -14.00 6.75 -12.75
N SER A 141 -14.63 7.44 -13.72
CA SER A 141 -13.98 8.49 -14.50
C SER A 141 -13.29 9.50 -13.56
N VAL A 142 -12.04 9.84 -13.87
CA VAL A 142 -11.19 10.66 -13.00
C VAL A 142 -11.43 12.12 -13.34
N SER A 143 -11.94 12.86 -12.36
CA SER A 143 -11.83 14.32 -12.31
C SER A 143 -10.58 14.71 -11.51
N GLU A 144 -10.20 15.98 -11.59
CA GLU A 144 -9.17 16.64 -10.77
C GLU A 144 -9.17 16.14 -9.31
N GLY A 145 -7.98 15.82 -8.76
CA GLY A 145 -7.80 15.40 -7.36
C GLY A 145 -7.73 13.89 -7.08
N LYS A 146 -7.69 13.01 -8.08
CA LYS A 146 -7.35 11.58 -7.86
C LYS A 146 -5.85 11.31 -7.95
N LYS A 147 -5.38 10.35 -7.16
CA LYS A 147 -4.02 9.81 -7.18
C LYS A 147 -4.06 8.33 -7.51
N ILE A 148 -3.24 7.90 -8.44
CA ILE A 148 -3.09 6.48 -8.75
C ILE A 148 -1.78 6.02 -8.12
N ILE A 149 -1.83 5.02 -7.27
CA ILE A 149 -0.66 4.40 -6.66
C ILE A 149 -0.59 2.98 -7.18
N HIS A 150 0.29 2.74 -8.15
CA HIS A 150 0.61 1.38 -8.57
C HIS A 150 1.84 0.93 -7.78
N VAL A 151 1.68 -0.12 -6.98
CA VAL A 151 2.82 -0.79 -6.35
C VAL A 151 3.05 -2.11 -7.08
N ASN A 152 3.97 -2.10 -8.05
CA ASN A 152 4.30 -3.28 -8.83
C ASN A 152 5.52 -3.99 -8.21
N PHE A 153 5.32 -5.26 -7.84
CA PHE A 153 6.37 -6.13 -7.32
C PHE A 153 6.83 -7.17 -8.35
N LEU A 154 6.18 -7.21 -9.51
CA LEU A 154 6.57 -8.04 -10.64
C LEU A 154 7.49 -7.22 -11.56
N GLN A 155 8.34 -7.91 -12.33
CA GLN A 155 9.36 -7.27 -13.16
C GLN A 155 8.77 -6.21 -14.11
N LYS A 156 9.59 -5.20 -14.41
CA LYS A 156 9.31 -3.96 -15.16
C LYS A 156 8.56 -4.15 -16.49
N GLU A 157 8.58 -5.36 -17.04
CA GLU A 157 8.22 -5.69 -18.42
C GLU A 157 6.72 -5.89 -18.65
N HIS A 158 5.91 -6.05 -17.60
CA HIS A 158 4.44 -6.09 -17.69
C HIS A 158 3.78 -4.85 -17.09
N LEU A 159 4.36 -3.67 -17.30
CA LEU A 159 3.60 -2.43 -17.13
C LEU A 159 2.41 -2.48 -18.09
N LEU A 160 1.24 -2.75 -17.52
CA LEU A 160 -0.08 -2.90 -18.14
C LEU A 160 -0.42 -1.71 -19.06
N SER A 161 0.19 -1.64 -20.24
CA SER A 161 0.08 -0.50 -21.15
C SER A 161 -1.38 -0.21 -21.51
N ASP A 162 -2.20 -1.26 -21.60
CA ASP A 162 -3.63 -1.13 -21.88
C ASP A 162 -4.46 -0.73 -20.65
N VAL A 163 -4.03 -1.06 -19.43
CA VAL A 163 -4.70 -0.57 -18.21
C VAL A 163 -4.35 0.90 -18.03
N TYR A 164 -3.07 1.28 -18.15
CA TYR A 164 -2.66 2.68 -18.04
C TYR A 164 -3.31 3.60 -19.07
N ARG A 165 -3.51 3.13 -20.30
CA ARG A 165 -4.27 3.86 -21.34
C ARG A 165 -5.74 4.05 -21.00
N LYS A 166 -6.31 3.18 -20.17
CA LYS A 166 -7.71 3.20 -19.73
C LYS A 166 -7.91 3.89 -18.39
N ILE A 167 -6.83 4.09 -17.62
CA ILE A 167 -6.90 4.86 -16.37
C ILE A 167 -7.14 6.33 -16.76
N PRO A 168 -8.24 6.95 -16.29
CA PRO A 168 -8.52 8.32 -16.66
C PRO A 168 -7.49 9.29 -16.05
N SER A 169 -7.32 10.46 -16.67
CA SER A 169 -6.24 11.43 -16.40
C SER A 169 -6.06 11.75 -14.90
N GLY A 170 -4.85 11.61 -14.37
CA GLY A 170 -4.54 11.85 -12.95
C GLY A 170 -3.05 11.77 -12.65
N MET A 171 -2.66 12.02 -11.39
CA MET A 171 -1.26 11.88 -10.98
C MET A 171 -0.95 10.40 -10.71
N LEU A 172 -0.13 9.79 -11.56
CA LEU A 172 0.32 8.40 -11.42
C LEU A 172 1.62 8.33 -10.61
N PHE A 173 1.61 7.54 -9.56
CA PHE A 173 2.79 7.13 -8.83
C PHE A 173 3.00 5.63 -9.06
N CYS A 174 4.05 5.28 -9.79
CA CYS A 174 4.41 3.89 -10.04
C CYS A 174 5.64 3.52 -9.21
N TYR A 175 5.49 2.53 -8.35
CA TYR A 175 6.54 2.03 -7.50
C TYR A 175 6.90 0.62 -7.97
N VAL A 176 8.08 0.48 -8.56
CA VAL A 176 8.59 -0.82 -9.02
C VAL A 176 9.57 -1.34 -7.99
N LEU A 177 9.09 -2.26 -7.16
CA LEU A 177 9.83 -2.80 -6.03
C LEU A 177 10.60 -4.06 -6.45
N GLY A 178 11.70 -3.88 -7.20
CA GLY A 178 12.65 -4.96 -7.55
C GLY A 178 13.65 -5.28 -6.42
N ASN A 179 14.82 -5.85 -6.77
CA ASN A 179 15.97 -6.09 -5.85
C ASN A 179 16.57 -4.79 -5.28
N GLY A 180 16.13 -3.64 -5.78
CA GLY A 180 16.24 -2.33 -5.15
C GLY A 180 14.91 -1.60 -5.31
N THR A 181 14.56 -0.75 -4.34
CA THR A 181 13.37 0.10 -4.37
C THR A 181 13.59 1.24 -5.38
N THR A 182 13.44 0.98 -6.68
CA THR A 182 13.47 2.02 -7.70
C THR A 182 12.08 2.63 -7.82
N MET A 183 12.01 3.95 -7.69
CA MET A 183 10.77 4.69 -7.78
C MET A 183 10.77 5.48 -9.07
N GLU A 184 9.73 5.31 -9.88
CA GLU A 184 9.59 6.04 -11.12
C GLU A 184 8.29 6.84 -11.04
N ARG A 185 8.42 8.17 -10.89
CA ARG A 185 7.27 9.07 -10.95
C ARG A 185 6.92 9.29 -12.43
N TYR A 186 5.74 8.86 -12.82
CA TYR A 186 5.20 9.17 -14.14
C TYR A 186 4.31 10.41 -14.03
N GLY A 187 4.57 11.42 -14.87
CA GLY A 187 3.72 12.62 -14.94
C GLY A 187 2.29 12.27 -15.39
N CYS A 188 1.37 13.21 -15.26
CA CYS A 188 -0.01 13.06 -15.72
C CYS A 188 -0.06 12.59 -17.19
N PHE A 189 -0.86 11.56 -17.47
CA PHE A 189 -1.24 11.11 -18.81
C PHE A 189 -2.61 11.69 -19.21
#